data_AF-A0A432Q6X7-F1
#
_entry.id   AF-A0A432Q6X7-F1
#
_cell.length_a   1.000
_cell.length_b   1.000
_cell.length_c   1.000
_cell.angle_alpha   90.00
_cell.angle_beta   90.00
_cell.angle_gamma   90.00
#
_symmetry.space_group_name_H-M   'P 1'
#
loop_
_entity.id
_entity.type
_entity.pdbx_description
1 polymer ?
#
loop_
_entity_poly.entity_id
_entity_poly.type
_entity_poly.pdbx_seq_one_letter_code
_entity_poly.pdbx_strand_id
1 'polypeptide(L)'
;MGKKMGRGKGSKPPKKLPGKYFENLRKVVMESICCNCAACVAACPVKGISITSYSSPPYFPEWENNCTDCGFCVRVCPRWDYVPLNGLGNYIEALAVKSKRFSGQDGGAVTEILVSAMERDMIDFALVVTKDENWRPIAFLASSVEEVINASGTKYSHAFPLSALKGLRGKGNERIAVVGTPCVVSAVRKLQSEMGKFARKIRFVIGLFCMENFYYPQLMEFLQKRDIDVTSIEKMDIKKGKFIIYPSDISFPVKDLNNIVPSGCKVCQDFTSVQSDVSVGSVGSPDGFSTVIVRNPEFLSTVKSLNAEFGDVDLDVVEKLANFKVKIHPVK
;
A
#
# COMPACT_ATOMS: atom_id res chain seq x y z
N MET A 1 0.32 -36.17 28.14
CA MET A 1 0.93 -34.97 28.75
C MET A 1 1.42 -34.05 27.63
N GLY A 2 0.74 -32.92 27.43
CA GLY A 2 0.98 -32.01 26.32
C GLY A 2 2.30 -31.23 26.43
N LYS A 3 3.13 -31.31 25.38
CA LYS A 3 4.24 -30.38 25.17
C LYS A 3 3.66 -29.01 24.84
N LYS A 4 3.84 -28.05 25.76
CA LYS A 4 3.57 -26.63 25.53
C LYS A 4 4.38 -26.14 24.33
N MET A 5 3.72 -25.81 23.22
CA MET A 5 4.30 -25.04 22.12
C MET A 5 4.77 -23.68 22.65
N GLY A 6 6.08 -23.49 22.68
CA GLY A 6 6.72 -22.22 23.02
C GLY A 6 6.32 -21.12 22.05
N ARG A 7 5.93 -19.96 22.59
CA ARG A 7 5.61 -18.73 21.87
C ARG A 7 6.86 -18.29 21.08
N GLY A 8 6.81 -18.27 19.76
CA GLY A 8 7.88 -17.72 18.91
C GLY A 8 8.08 -16.23 19.22
N LYS A 9 9.10 -15.91 20.02
CA LYS A 9 9.63 -14.56 20.18
C LYS A 9 10.76 -14.43 19.18
N GLY A 10 10.54 -13.75 18.05
CA GLY A 10 11.66 -13.25 17.25
C GLY A 10 12.55 -12.39 18.15
N SER A 11 13.84 -12.69 18.21
CA SER A 11 14.81 -11.89 18.97
C SER A 11 14.78 -10.44 18.48
N LYS A 12 14.93 -9.46 19.39
CA LYS A 12 14.99 -8.06 18.98
C LYS A 12 16.20 -7.87 18.03
N PRO A 13 16.05 -7.17 16.89
CA PRO A 13 17.17 -6.90 16.00
C PRO A 13 18.21 -6.03 16.74
N PRO A 14 19.50 -6.12 16.38
CA PRO A 14 20.51 -5.24 16.96
C PRO A 14 20.16 -3.78 16.68
N LYS A 15 20.43 -2.91 17.65
CA LYS A 15 20.31 -1.47 17.47
C LYS A 15 21.45 -0.99 16.57
N LYS A 16 21.17 -0.01 15.70
CA LYS A 16 22.17 0.61 14.83
C LYS A 16 22.82 1.82 15.49
N LEU A 17 22.15 2.43 16.47
CA LEU A 17 22.59 3.57 17.25
C LEU A 17 22.32 3.34 18.75
N PRO A 18 23.00 4.04 19.67
CA PRO A 18 22.59 4.11 21.07
C PRO A 18 21.16 4.61 21.25
N GLY A 19 20.57 4.43 22.44
CA GLY A 19 19.22 4.91 22.78
C GLY A 19 18.11 3.88 22.55
N LYS A 20 16.85 4.33 22.53
CA LYS A 20 15.69 3.43 22.37
C LYS A 20 15.46 3.07 20.90
N TYR A 21 14.78 1.95 20.64
CA TYR A 21 14.45 1.48 19.29
C TYR A 21 13.62 2.48 18.49
N PHE A 22 12.75 3.26 19.12
CA PHE A 22 11.98 4.28 18.40
C PHE A 22 12.89 5.41 17.89
N GLU A 23 13.82 5.89 18.70
CA GLU A 23 14.80 6.90 18.28
C GLU A 23 15.69 6.40 17.14
N ASN A 24 16.14 5.15 17.25
CA ASN A 24 16.87 4.44 16.20
C ASN A 24 16.06 4.42 14.90
N LEU A 25 14.79 4.01 14.96
CA LEU A 25 13.90 4.01 13.80
C LEU A 25 13.78 5.42 13.20
N ARG A 26 13.66 6.44 14.05
CA ARG A 26 13.51 7.82 13.62
C ARG A 26 14.72 8.29 12.79
N LYS A 27 15.92 8.16 13.39
CA LYS A 27 17.19 8.63 12.82
C LYS A 27 17.63 7.80 11.60
N VAL A 28 17.44 6.49 11.63
CA VAL A 28 17.92 5.59 10.56
C VAL A 28 16.96 5.57 9.36
N VAL A 29 15.64 5.64 9.62
CA VAL A 29 14.61 5.40 8.61
C VAL A 29 13.66 6.58 8.44
N MET A 30 13.07 7.10 9.52
CA MET A 30 11.97 8.06 9.40
C MET A 30 12.40 9.34 8.70
N GLU A 31 13.57 9.85 9.04
CA GLU A 31 14.13 11.08 8.50
C GLU A 31 14.64 10.95 7.05
N SER A 32 14.81 9.73 6.54
CA SER A 32 15.49 9.49 5.27
C SER A 32 14.62 8.75 4.25
N ILE A 33 14.17 7.53 4.57
CA ILE A 33 13.62 6.58 3.58
C ILE A 33 12.23 6.04 3.97
N CYS A 34 11.53 6.68 4.91
CA CYS A 34 10.19 6.27 5.31
C CYS A 34 9.19 6.30 4.14
N CYS A 35 8.36 5.27 4.09
CA CYS A 35 7.33 5.11 3.06
C CYS A 35 5.90 5.37 3.56
N ASN A 36 5.76 5.87 4.79
CA ASN A 36 4.47 6.23 5.41
C ASN A 36 3.40 5.12 5.35
N CYS A 37 3.81 3.85 5.49
CA CYS A 37 2.88 2.72 5.52
C CYS A 37 2.15 2.57 6.86
N ALA A 38 2.68 3.17 7.94
CA ALA A 38 2.17 3.13 9.32
C ALA A 38 2.13 1.75 10.00
N ALA A 39 2.95 0.78 9.56
CA ALA A 39 3.09 -0.50 10.29
C ALA A 39 3.56 -0.31 11.74
N CYS A 40 4.43 0.67 12.00
CA CYS A 40 4.87 1.01 13.35
C CYS A 40 3.72 1.48 14.26
N VAL A 41 2.73 2.19 13.71
CA VAL A 41 1.52 2.63 14.42
C VAL A 41 0.66 1.43 14.81
N ALA A 42 0.43 0.50 13.88
CA ALA A 42 -0.27 -0.75 14.17
C ALA A 42 0.47 -1.62 15.19
N ALA A 43 1.81 -1.57 15.17
CA ALA A 43 2.64 -2.47 15.94
C ALA A 43 3.06 -1.98 17.34
N CYS A 44 2.86 -0.69 17.67
CA CYS A 44 3.27 -0.16 18.96
C CYS A 44 2.41 -0.74 20.10
N PRO A 45 2.97 -1.50 21.07
CA PRO A 45 2.18 -2.12 22.14
C PRO A 45 1.58 -1.09 23.10
N VAL A 46 2.26 0.04 23.33
CA VAL A 46 1.77 1.14 24.17
C VAL A 46 0.94 2.17 23.38
N LYS A 47 0.67 1.90 22.09
CA LYS A 47 -0.15 2.75 21.20
C LYS A 47 0.32 4.21 21.05
N GLY A 48 1.56 4.51 21.44
CA GLY A 48 2.11 5.87 21.47
C GLY A 48 2.57 6.43 20.14
N ILE A 49 2.77 5.61 19.10
CA ILE A 49 3.07 6.11 17.75
C ILE A 49 1.74 6.50 17.07
N SER A 50 1.68 7.71 16.52
CA SER A 50 0.52 8.29 15.84
C SER A 50 0.92 9.02 14.56
N ILE A 51 -0.06 9.29 13.71
CA ILE A 51 0.11 10.18 12.55
C ILE A 51 -0.15 11.59 13.07
N THR A 52 0.85 12.45 12.98
CA THR A 52 0.75 13.86 13.43
C THR A 52 0.66 14.84 12.26
N SER A 53 1.03 14.41 11.05
CA SER A 53 0.97 15.20 9.84
C SER A 53 0.90 14.29 8.60
N TYR A 54 0.34 14.80 7.50
CA TYR A 54 0.36 14.17 6.18
C TYR A 54 1.61 14.50 5.34
N SER A 55 2.50 15.36 5.85
CA SER A 55 3.79 15.69 5.26
C SER A 55 4.98 15.03 5.95
N SER A 56 4.74 14.32 7.06
CA SER A 56 5.80 13.75 7.90
C SER A 56 5.54 12.27 8.21
N PRO A 57 6.59 11.50 8.57
CA PRO A 57 6.43 10.16 9.12
C PRO A 57 5.59 10.13 10.40
N PRO A 58 5.02 8.97 10.79
CA PRO A 58 4.42 8.80 12.10
C PRO A 58 5.41 9.12 13.23
N TYR A 59 4.92 9.75 14.29
CA TYR A 59 5.73 10.19 15.42
C TYR A 59 5.22 9.62 16.74
N PHE A 60 6.09 9.57 17.75
CA PHE A 60 5.73 9.18 19.12
C PHE A 60 6.04 10.37 20.05
N PRO A 61 5.03 11.16 20.42
CA PRO A 61 5.18 12.21 21.43
C PRO A 61 5.71 11.64 22.75
N GLU A 62 6.69 12.31 23.36
CA GLU A 62 7.26 11.94 24.67
C GLU A 62 7.79 10.49 24.73
N TRP A 63 8.33 10.00 23.61
CA TRP A 63 8.84 8.62 23.51
C TRP A 63 9.96 8.34 24.52
N GLU A 64 10.69 9.37 24.95
CA GLU A 64 11.75 9.30 25.97
C GLU A 64 11.23 8.65 27.25
N ASN A 65 10.01 9.00 27.66
CA ASN A 65 9.37 8.47 28.86
C ASN A 65 8.47 7.27 28.55
N ASN A 66 7.69 7.37 27.46
CA ASN A 66 6.59 6.43 27.21
C ASN A 66 6.99 5.19 26.38
N CYS A 67 8.13 5.22 25.68
CA CYS A 67 8.59 4.06 24.90
C CYS A 67 9.19 2.97 25.78
N THR A 68 8.66 1.76 25.69
CA THR A 68 9.12 0.57 26.44
C THR A 68 10.33 -0.13 25.83
N ASP A 69 10.96 0.46 24.81
CA ASP A 69 12.11 -0.11 24.11
C ASP A 69 11.91 -1.56 23.61
N CYS A 70 10.66 -1.88 23.22
CA CYS A 70 10.26 -3.23 22.84
C CYS A 70 10.75 -3.67 21.43
N GLY A 71 11.12 -2.73 20.57
CA GLY A 71 11.63 -2.98 19.22
C GLY A 71 10.59 -3.39 18.17
N PHE A 72 9.29 -3.41 18.48
CA PHE A 72 8.28 -3.79 17.48
C PHE A 72 8.27 -2.85 16.26
N CYS A 73 8.48 -1.55 16.47
CA CYS A 73 8.45 -0.56 15.40
C CYS A 73 9.56 -0.79 14.36
N VAL A 74 10.76 -1.23 14.77
CA VAL A 74 11.86 -1.57 13.84
C VAL A 74 11.62 -2.92 13.17
N ARG A 75 11.11 -3.92 13.90
CA ARG A 75 10.88 -5.27 13.35
C ARG A 75 9.84 -5.28 12.23
N VAL A 76 8.79 -4.49 12.36
CA VAL A 76 7.73 -4.40 11.34
C VAL A 76 8.04 -3.37 10.24
N CYS A 77 9.12 -2.60 10.35
CA CYS A 77 9.45 -1.59 9.37
C CYS A 77 10.09 -2.25 8.14
N PRO A 78 9.50 -2.11 6.94
CA PRO A 78 10.09 -2.67 5.72
C PRO A 78 11.39 -1.97 5.31
N ARG A 79 11.72 -0.83 5.93
CA ARG A 79 12.88 0.00 5.62
C ARG A 79 14.02 -0.09 6.64
N TRP A 80 13.86 -0.85 7.73
CA TRP A 80 14.91 -0.96 8.77
C TRP A 80 16.17 -1.63 8.24
N ASP A 81 16.02 -2.78 7.58
CA ASP A 81 17.08 -3.49 6.84
C ASP A 81 16.65 -3.60 5.38
N TYR A 82 16.62 -2.45 4.72
CA TYR A 82 16.01 -2.34 3.40
C TYR A 82 16.87 -2.98 2.31
N VAL A 83 16.28 -3.96 1.62
CA VAL A 83 16.80 -4.49 0.36
C VAL A 83 15.71 -4.27 -0.69
N PRO A 84 15.98 -3.51 -1.77
CA PRO A 84 14.98 -3.23 -2.78
C PRO A 84 14.58 -4.51 -3.52
N LEU A 85 13.27 -4.72 -3.62
CA LEU A 85 12.70 -5.68 -4.55
C LEU A 85 12.41 -4.99 -5.89
N ASN A 86 12.39 -5.73 -6.98
CA ASN A 86 12.16 -5.18 -8.32
C ASN A 86 11.63 -6.25 -9.29
N GLY A 87 11.38 -5.83 -10.53
CA GLY A 87 10.94 -6.72 -11.61
C GLY A 87 9.49 -7.17 -11.47
N LEU A 88 9.18 -8.29 -12.14
CA LEU A 88 7.89 -8.96 -12.06
C LEU A 88 7.80 -9.91 -10.86
N GLY A 89 8.92 -10.37 -10.31
CA GLY A 89 8.97 -11.40 -9.26
C GLY A 89 8.37 -12.74 -9.70
N ASN A 90 8.18 -13.66 -8.76
CA ASN A 90 7.52 -14.95 -9.05
C ASN A 90 6.00 -14.75 -9.12
N TYR A 91 5.38 -15.30 -10.16
CA TYR A 91 3.93 -15.31 -10.34
C TYR A 91 3.48 -16.60 -11.01
N ILE A 92 2.19 -16.88 -10.93
CA ILE A 92 1.55 -18.07 -11.51
C ILE A 92 0.96 -17.73 -12.87
N GLU A 93 0.22 -16.62 -12.94
CA GLU A 93 -0.50 -16.21 -14.14
C GLU A 93 -0.69 -14.69 -14.16
N ALA A 94 -0.75 -14.11 -15.35
CA ALA A 94 -1.08 -12.70 -15.56
C ALA A 94 -2.20 -12.58 -16.60
N LEU A 95 -3.23 -11.79 -16.29
CA LEU A 95 -4.43 -11.64 -17.10
C LEU A 95 -4.85 -10.17 -17.13
N ALA A 96 -5.36 -9.70 -18.26
CA ALA A 96 -6.08 -8.43 -18.31
C ALA A 96 -7.49 -8.67 -17.81
N VAL A 97 -7.97 -7.86 -16.87
CA VAL A 97 -9.28 -8.03 -16.22
C VAL A 97 -10.06 -6.74 -16.26
N LYS A 98 -11.31 -6.81 -16.71
CA LYS A 98 -12.30 -5.74 -16.64
C LYS A 98 -13.56 -6.25 -15.97
N SER A 99 -13.91 -5.69 -14.81
CA SER A 99 -15.16 -6.03 -14.13
C SER A 99 -16.36 -5.71 -15.01
N LYS A 100 -17.36 -6.60 -14.99
CA LYS A 100 -18.68 -6.37 -15.60
C LYS A 100 -19.65 -5.68 -14.64
N ARG A 101 -19.29 -5.59 -13.36
CA ARG A 101 -20.15 -5.06 -12.29
C ARG A 101 -19.75 -3.67 -11.81
N PHE A 102 -18.46 -3.37 -11.84
CA PHE A 102 -17.91 -2.21 -11.17
C PHE A 102 -16.97 -1.42 -12.08
N SER A 103 -17.09 -0.10 -12.01
CA SER A 103 -16.11 0.83 -12.56
C SER A 103 -15.02 1.12 -11.52
N GLY A 104 -13.83 1.51 -11.97
CA GLY A 104 -12.74 1.90 -11.08
C GLY A 104 -11.78 2.87 -11.76
N GLN A 105 -10.54 2.95 -11.24
CA GLN A 105 -9.48 3.75 -11.88
C GLN A 105 -9.23 3.29 -13.33
N ASP A 106 -9.14 1.97 -13.49
CA ASP A 106 -8.93 1.27 -14.75
C ASP A 106 -10.07 0.24 -14.91
N GLY A 107 -9.79 -1.06 -15.04
CA GLY A 107 -10.81 -2.10 -15.23
C GLY A 107 -11.61 -2.53 -14.00
N GLY A 108 -11.59 -1.77 -12.90
CA GLY A 108 -12.39 -2.12 -11.69
C GLY A 108 -11.97 -3.43 -10.99
N ALA A 109 -10.83 -4.02 -11.36
CA ALA A 109 -10.43 -5.36 -10.91
C ALA A 109 -10.28 -5.49 -9.39
N VAL A 110 -9.69 -4.49 -8.70
CA VAL A 110 -9.54 -4.54 -7.23
C VAL A 110 -10.90 -4.59 -6.54
N THR A 111 -11.85 -3.76 -6.96
CA THR A 111 -13.22 -3.73 -6.42
C THR A 111 -13.91 -5.08 -6.65
N GLU A 112 -13.85 -5.61 -7.88
CA GLU A 112 -14.43 -6.90 -8.24
C GLU A 112 -13.85 -8.05 -7.41
N ILE A 113 -12.52 -8.05 -7.22
CA ILE A 113 -11.82 -9.05 -6.41
C ILE A 113 -12.29 -8.99 -4.95
N LEU A 114 -12.34 -7.80 -4.35
CA LEU A 114 -12.73 -7.62 -2.95
C LEU A 114 -14.20 -8.01 -2.73
N VAL A 115 -15.11 -7.53 -3.59
CA VAL A 115 -16.53 -7.84 -3.48
C VAL A 115 -16.77 -9.34 -3.67
N SER A 116 -16.15 -9.96 -4.67
CA SER A 116 -16.24 -11.42 -4.86
C SER A 116 -15.69 -12.21 -3.67
N ALA A 117 -14.61 -11.73 -3.03
CA ALA A 117 -14.06 -12.35 -1.84
C ALA A 117 -14.99 -12.21 -0.62
N MET A 118 -15.69 -11.07 -0.47
CA MET A 118 -16.72 -10.89 0.56
C MET A 118 -17.93 -11.80 0.32
N GLU A 119 -18.46 -11.86 -0.91
CA GLU A 119 -19.59 -12.71 -1.31
C GLU A 119 -19.33 -14.22 -1.08
N ARG A 120 -18.05 -14.62 -1.12
CA ARG A 120 -17.59 -16.00 -0.88
C ARG A 120 -17.14 -16.27 0.55
N ASP A 121 -17.38 -15.34 1.47
CA ASP A 121 -16.96 -15.45 2.88
C ASP A 121 -15.44 -15.67 3.05
N MET A 122 -14.62 -15.21 2.10
CA MET A 122 -13.16 -15.31 2.19
C MET A 122 -12.57 -14.23 3.10
N ILE A 123 -13.25 -13.07 3.16
CA ILE A 123 -12.89 -11.92 4.00
C ILE A 123 -14.13 -11.32 4.65
N ASP A 124 -13.94 -10.75 5.84
CA ASP A 124 -14.94 -9.97 6.57
C ASP A 124 -14.74 -8.47 6.33
N PHE A 125 -13.48 -8.04 6.15
CA PHE A 125 -13.12 -6.63 5.95
C PHE A 125 -12.08 -6.44 4.86
N ALA A 126 -12.12 -5.29 4.19
CA ALA A 126 -11.07 -4.84 3.30
C ALA A 126 -10.44 -3.55 3.84
N LEU A 127 -9.13 -3.57 4.11
CA LEU A 127 -8.38 -2.35 4.35
C LEU A 127 -8.17 -1.65 3.01
N VAL A 128 -8.87 -0.54 2.84
CA VAL A 128 -8.87 0.28 1.63
C VAL A 128 -8.65 1.75 1.99
N VAL A 129 -8.46 2.58 0.96
CA VAL A 129 -8.26 4.03 1.12
C VAL A 129 -9.36 4.73 0.33
N THR A 130 -10.15 5.57 1.01
CA THR A 130 -11.08 6.52 0.39
C THR A 130 -10.49 7.93 0.41
N LYS A 131 -11.29 8.95 0.09
CA LYS A 131 -10.96 10.37 0.20
C LYS A 131 -12.09 11.15 0.87
N ASP A 132 -11.76 12.28 1.47
CA ASP A 132 -12.77 13.29 1.83
C ASP A 132 -13.03 14.28 0.69
N GLU A 133 -13.83 15.31 0.95
CA GLU A 133 -14.19 16.36 -0.02
C GLU A 133 -12.98 17.14 -0.56
N ASN A 134 -11.88 17.19 0.20
CA ASN A 134 -10.65 17.88 -0.16
C ASN A 134 -9.62 16.93 -0.78
N TRP A 135 -10.02 15.73 -1.21
CA TRP A 135 -9.12 14.70 -1.74
C TRP A 135 -8.08 14.16 -0.75
N ARG A 136 -8.25 14.41 0.56
CA ARG A 136 -7.36 13.86 1.58
C ARG A 136 -7.60 12.35 1.70
N PRO A 137 -6.55 11.51 1.57
CA PRO A 137 -6.74 10.07 1.63
C PRO A 137 -7.04 9.60 3.06
N ILE A 138 -8.06 8.75 3.22
CA ILE A 138 -8.48 8.19 4.50
C ILE A 138 -8.46 6.66 4.41
N ALA A 139 -7.62 6.03 5.22
CA ALA A 139 -7.56 4.58 5.32
C ALA A 139 -8.57 4.05 6.36
N PHE A 140 -9.31 3.02 6.01
CA PHE A 140 -10.30 2.40 6.89
C PHE A 140 -10.51 0.92 6.55
N LEU A 141 -11.26 0.21 7.40
CA LEU A 141 -11.69 -1.17 7.17
C LEU A 141 -13.11 -1.16 6.63
N ALA A 142 -13.25 -1.31 5.32
CA ALA A 142 -14.55 -1.50 4.69
C ALA A 142 -15.12 -2.86 5.10
N SER A 143 -16.39 -2.85 5.48
CA SER A 143 -17.20 -3.97 5.97
C SER A 143 -18.41 -4.24 5.08
N SER A 144 -18.65 -3.40 4.07
CA SER A 144 -19.73 -3.56 3.09
C SER A 144 -19.24 -3.37 1.66
N VAL A 145 -20.01 -3.90 0.71
CA VAL A 145 -19.77 -3.72 -0.74
C VAL A 145 -19.77 -2.24 -1.13
N GLU A 146 -20.70 -1.47 -0.57
CA GLU A 146 -20.81 -0.02 -0.83
C GLU A 146 -19.55 0.73 -0.37
N GLU A 147 -19.03 0.41 0.82
CA GLU A 147 -17.79 1.01 1.33
C GLU A 147 -16.58 0.68 0.44
N VAL A 148 -16.52 -0.53 -0.11
CA VAL A 148 -15.47 -0.93 -1.07
C VAL A 148 -15.59 -0.15 -2.38
N ILE A 149 -16.81 0.01 -2.92
CA ILE A 149 -17.07 0.77 -4.15
C ILE A 149 -16.69 2.25 -3.96
N ASN A 150 -17.08 2.84 -2.84
CA ASN A 150 -16.79 4.25 -2.50
C ASN A 150 -15.29 4.51 -2.31
N ALA A 151 -14.50 3.49 -1.98
CA ALA A 151 -13.05 3.58 -1.89
C ALA A 151 -12.32 3.44 -3.24
N SER A 152 -13.04 3.25 -4.35
CA SER A 152 -12.45 3.10 -5.69
C SER A 152 -11.71 4.37 -6.16
N GLY A 153 -10.96 4.24 -7.26
CA GLY A 153 -10.14 5.31 -7.83
C GLY A 153 -8.79 5.48 -7.12
N THR A 154 -7.81 6.06 -7.83
CA THR A 154 -6.47 6.27 -7.27
C THR A 154 -6.39 7.58 -6.50
N LYS A 155 -5.81 7.52 -5.30
CA LYS A 155 -5.41 8.68 -4.52
C LYS A 155 -3.88 8.77 -4.57
N TYR A 156 -3.33 9.72 -5.32
CA TYR A 156 -1.88 9.91 -5.50
C TYR A 156 -1.23 10.59 -4.27
N SER A 157 -1.67 10.26 -3.06
CA SER A 157 -1.07 10.77 -1.83
C SER A 157 -0.95 9.69 -0.76
N HIS A 158 0.05 9.80 0.11
CA HIS A 158 0.24 8.89 1.22
C HIS A 158 -0.96 8.86 2.17
N ALA A 159 -1.46 7.65 2.47
CA ALA A 159 -2.68 7.42 3.25
C ALA A 159 -2.45 6.75 4.62
N PHE A 160 -1.20 6.44 4.97
CA PHE A 160 -0.87 5.69 6.20
C PHE A 160 -1.72 4.42 6.42
N PRO A 161 -1.88 3.55 5.40
CA PRO A 161 -2.96 2.56 5.36
C PRO A 161 -3.00 1.63 6.57
N LEU A 162 -1.84 1.14 7.03
CA LEU A 162 -1.80 0.16 8.13
C LEU A 162 -2.17 0.76 9.49
N SER A 163 -2.31 2.08 9.60
CA SER A 163 -2.86 2.71 10.80
C SER A 163 -4.29 2.26 11.10
N ALA A 164 -5.08 1.89 10.09
CA ALA A 164 -6.42 1.32 10.25
C ALA A 164 -6.42 -0.02 11.01
N LEU A 165 -5.27 -0.70 11.11
CA LEU A 165 -5.12 -1.92 11.92
C LEU A 165 -4.82 -1.63 13.40
N LYS A 166 -4.64 -0.35 13.78
CA LYS A 166 -4.40 0.05 15.17
C LYS A 166 -5.57 -0.39 16.04
N GLY A 167 -5.26 -1.07 17.15
CA GLY A 167 -6.28 -1.48 18.12
C GLY A 167 -7.00 -2.80 17.82
N LEU A 168 -6.71 -3.47 16.69
CA LEU A 168 -7.23 -4.81 16.41
C LEU A 168 -6.49 -5.95 17.14
N ARG A 169 -5.40 -5.64 17.86
CA ARG A 169 -4.67 -6.62 18.66
C ARG A 169 -5.54 -7.13 19.82
N GLY A 170 -5.71 -8.44 19.89
CA GLY A 170 -6.44 -9.10 20.98
C GLY A 170 -7.96 -9.06 20.86
N LYS A 171 -8.51 -8.53 19.76
CA LYS A 171 -9.94 -8.59 19.42
C LYS A 171 -10.17 -9.69 18.38
N GLY A 172 -11.38 -10.25 18.29
CA GLY A 172 -11.96 -11.00 17.15
C GLY A 172 -11.10 -12.01 16.36
N ASN A 173 -11.73 -12.62 15.34
CA ASN A 173 -11.10 -13.52 14.36
C ASN A 173 -11.31 -12.98 12.93
N GLU A 174 -11.27 -11.66 12.77
CA GLU A 174 -11.56 -11.00 11.51
C GLU A 174 -10.59 -11.42 10.40
N ARG A 175 -11.14 -11.74 9.23
CA ARG A 175 -10.42 -12.03 7.98
C ARG A 175 -10.33 -10.75 7.15
N ILE A 176 -9.12 -10.23 7.00
CA ILE A 176 -8.88 -8.93 6.40
C ILE A 176 -8.14 -9.12 5.07
N ALA A 177 -8.67 -8.55 3.98
CA ALA A 177 -7.87 -8.23 2.80
C ALA A 177 -7.21 -6.86 2.97
N VAL A 178 -5.95 -6.72 2.57
CA VAL A 178 -5.26 -5.42 2.55
C VAL A 178 -4.97 -5.03 1.11
N VAL A 179 -5.42 -3.84 0.71
CA VAL A 179 -5.00 -3.19 -0.54
C VAL A 179 -3.90 -2.18 -0.24
N GLY A 180 -2.80 -2.21 -0.98
CA GLY A 180 -1.75 -1.23 -0.79
C GLY A 180 -0.70 -1.22 -1.88
N THR A 181 0.12 -0.17 -1.88
CA THR A 181 1.29 -0.05 -2.77
C THR A 181 2.41 -1.00 -2.32
N PRO A 182 3.48 -1.20 -3.12
CA PRO A 182 4.53 -2.19 -2.85
C PRO A 182 5.16 -2.09 -1.45
N CYS A 183 5.36 -0.86 -0.96
CA CYS A 183 5.91 -0.62 0.38
C CYS A 183 4.95 -0.99 1.51
N VAL A 184 3.63 -0.90 1.27
CA VAL A 184 2.57 -1.36 2.19
C VAL A 184 2.55 -2.88 2.20
N VAL A 185 2.63 -3.53 1.03
CA VAL A 185 2.73 -4.99 0.90
C VAL A 185 3.94 -5.53 1.67
N SER A 186 5.11 -4.93 1.47
CA SER A 186 6.34 -5.29 2.21
C SER A 186 6.15 -5.15 3.73
N ALA A 187 5.50 -4.08 4.18
CA ALA A 187 5.20 -3.85 5.58
C ALA A 187 4.21 -4.88 6.15
N VAL A 188 3.21 -5.30 5.38
CA VAL A 188 2.29 -6.38 5.75
C VAL A 188 3.03 -7.70 5.90
N ARG A 189 3.96 -8.04 5.00
CA ARG A 189 4.77 -9.27 5.14
C ARG A 189 5.65 -9.24 6.40
N LYS A 190 6.23 -8.10 6.74
CA LYS A 190 6.93 -7.90 8.02
C LYS A 190 5.98 -8.01 9.22
N LEU A 191 4.75 -7.49 9.14
CA LEU A 191 3.74 -7.71 10.18
C LEU A 191 3.42 -9.21 10.32
N GLN A 192 3.23 -9.94 9.21
CA GLN A 192 2.97 -11.38 9.22
C GLN A 192 4.08 -12.19 9.87
N SER A 193 5.36 -11.87 9.60
CA SER A 193 6.49 -12.55 10.23
C SER A 193 6.64 -12.23 11.73
N GLU A 194 6.34 -11.00 12.15
CA GLU A 194 6.67 -10.50 13.48
C GLU A 194 5.51 -10.54 14.49
N MET A 195 4.27 -10.55 14.01
CA MET A 195 3.08 -10.31 14.84
C MET A 195 2.18 -11.53 15.06
N GLY A 196 2.60 -12.72 14.62
CA GLY A 196 1.95 -13.99 14.92
C GLY A 196 0.42 -13.93 14.73
N LYS A 197 -0.34 -14.17 15.82
CA LYS A 197 -1.82 -14.22 15.77
C LYS A 197 -2.46 -12.96 15.17
N PHE A 198 -1.91 -11.78 15.44
CA PHE A 198 -2.49 -10.53 14.96
C PHE A 198 -2.43 -10.43 13.44
N ALA A 199 -1.29 -10.76 12.85
CA ALA A 199 -1.13 -10.63 11.41
C ALA A 199 -1.71 -11.81 10.62
N ARG A 200 -2.04 -12.93 11.28
CA ARG A 200 -2.84 -14.01 10.66
C ARG A 200 -4.28 -13.59 10.30
N LYS A 201 -4.76 -12.48 10.85
CA LYS A 201 -6.01 -11.86 10.40
C LYS A 201 -5.93 -11.36 8.97
N ILE A 202 -4.75 -10.95 8.51
CA ILE A 202 -4.54 -10.52 7.13
C ILE A 202 -4.45 -11.79 6.28
N ARG A 203 -5.54 -12.11 5.59
CA ARG A 203 -5.67 -13.32 4.77
C ARG A 203 -5.12 -13.13 3.37
N PHE A 204 -5.39 -11.95 2.79
CA PHE A 204 -5.00 -11.65 1.41
C PHE A 204 -4.43 -10.24 1.31
N VAL A 205 -3.46 -10.07 0.41
CA VAL A 205 -2.81 -8.79 0.15
C VAL A 205 -2.85 -8.51 -1.34
N ILE A 206 -3.63 -7.50 -1.72
CA ILE A 206 -3.69 -6.99 -3.09
C ILE A 206 -2.69 -5.84 -3.21
N GLY A 207 -1.67 -6.03 -4.03
CA GLY A 207 -0.62 -5.06 -4.29
C GLY A 207 -0.92 -4.20 -5.52
N LEU A 208 -0.94 -2.89 -5.39
CA LEU A 208 -1.11 -1.99 -6.53
C LEU A 208 0.23 -1.81 -7.26
N PHE A 209 0.20 -1.66 -8.58
CA PHE A 209 1.34 -1.12 -9.31
C PHE A 209 1.57 0.32 -8.87
N CYS A 210 2.83 0.69 -8.66
CA CYS A 210 3.16 2.03 -8.16
C CYS A 210 4.52 2.45 -8.66
N MET A 211 4.58 3.58 -9.36
CA MET A 211 5.85 4.22 -9.72
C MET A 211 6.34 5.06 -8.52
N GLU A 212 5.61 6.14 -8.22
CA GLU A 212 5.87 7.06 -7.12
C GLU A 212 4.55 7.44 -6.43
N ASN A 213 4.64 8.20 -5.34
CA ASN A 213 3.51 8.76 -4.59
C ASN A 213 3.86 10.20 -4.18
N PHE A 214 2.95 10.94 -3.55
CA PHE A 214 3.17 12.33 -3.12
C PHE A 214 2.72 12.56 -1.66
N TYR A 215 3.22 13.63 -1.04
CA TYR A 215 2.65 14.11 0.23
C TYR A 215 1.40 14.94 -0.06
N TYR A 216 0.30 14.65 0.64
CA TYR A 216 -0.99 15.30 0.41
C TYR A 216 -0.89 16.85 0.41
N PRO A 217 -0.30 17.50 1.43
CA PRO A 217 -0.23 18.98 1.44
C PRO A 217 0.52 19.54 0.22
N GLN A 218 1.58 18.88 -0.22
CA GLN A 218 2.40 19.33 -1.35
C GLN A 218 1.70 19.13 -2.69
N LEU A 219 0.94 18.04 -2.84
CA LEU A 219 0.12 17.82 -4.05
C LEU A 219 -1.03 18.84 -4.11
N MET A 220 -1.68 19.13 -2.99
CA MET A 220 -2.73 20.15 -2.95
C MET A 220 -2.17 21.53 -3.27
N GLU A 221 -1.02 21.91 -2.70
CA GLU A 221 -0.33 23.16 -3.03
C GLU A 221 0.05 23.23 -4.52
N PHE A 222 0.52 22.12 -5.11
CA PHE A 222 0.84 22.02 -6.53
C PHE A 222 -0.37 22.32 -7.43
N LEU A 223 -1.56 21.81 -7.05
CA LEU A 223 -2.82 22.01 -7.76
C LEU A 223 -3.37 23.43 -7.56
N GLN A 224 -3.36 23.94 -6.33
CA GLN A 224 -3.82 25.28 -5.99
C GLN A 224 -3.00 26.36 -6.72
N LYS A 225 -1.67 26.20 -6.83
CA LYS A 225 -0.79 27.10 -7.60
C LYS A 225 -1.08 27.14 -9.10
N ARG A 226 -1.97 26.27 -9.59
CA ARG A 226 -2.42 26.16 -10.98
C ARG A 226 -3.93 26.41 -11.09
N ASP A 227 -4.50 27.06 -10.08
CA ASP A 227 -5.91 27.45 -10.02
C ASP A 227 -6.89 26.27 -10.18
N ILE A 228 -6.49 25.07 -9.74
CA ILE A 228 -7.37 23.90 -9.72
C ILE A 228 -8.08 23.80 -8.38
N ASP A 229 -9.41 23.86 -8.43
CA ASP A 229 -10.27 23.54 -7.29
C ASP A 229 -10.30 22.02 -7.06
N VAL A 230 -9.68 21.58 -5.98
CA VAL A 230 -9.58 20.17 -5.61
C VAL A 230 -10.93 19.52 -5.32
N THR A 231 -11.92 20.31 -4.87
CA THR A 231 -13.26 19.79 -4.54
C THR A 231 -14.06 19.40 -5.77
N SER A 232 -13.70 19.96 -6.94
CA SER A 232 -14.31 19.65 -8.24
C SER A 232 -13.72 18.42 -8.93
N ILE A 233 -12.62 17.85 -8.41
CA ILE A 233 -11.93 16.74 -9.06
C ILE A 233 -12.72 15.43 -8.84
N GLU A 234 -12.97 14.71 -9.93
CA GLU A 234 -13.60 13.39 -9.90
C GLU A 234 -12.58 12.26 -10.02
N LYS A 235 -11.53 12.48 -10.82
CA LYS A 235 -10.46 11.50 -11.04
C LYS A 235 -9.13 12.19 -11.30
N MET A 236 -8.07 11.60 -10.78
CA MET A 236 -6.69 11.90 -11.17
C MET A 236 -6.13 10.68 -11.91
N ASP A 237 -5.24 10.89 -12.88
CA ASP A 237 -4.60 9.79 -13.59
C ASP A 237 -3.15 10.12 -13.97
N ILE A 238 -2.31 9.10 -14.11
CA ILE A 238 -0.94 9.23 -14.62
C ILE A 238 -0.79 8.30 -15.82
N LYS A 239 -0.78 8.87 -17.02
CA LYS A 239 -0.67 8.13 -18.28
C LYS A 239 0.28 8.83 -19.24
N LYS A 240 1.12 8.04 -19.92
CA LYS A 240 2.03 8.51 -20.98
C LYS A 240 2.86 9.76 -20.55
N GLY A 241 3.33 9.77 -19.30
CA GLY A 241 4.15 10.87 -18.75
C GLY A 241 3.38 12.14 -18.40
N LYS A 242 2.04 12.10 -18.37
CA LYS A 242 1.19 13.20 -17.94
C LYS A 242 0.41 12.86 -16.67
N PHE A 243 0.30 13.83 -15.77
CA PHE A 243 -0.65 13.84 -14.65
C PHE A 243 -1.90 14.58 -15.11
N ILE A 244 -3.05 13.92 -15.06
CA ILE A 244 -4.31 14.35 -15.69
C ILE A 244 -5.39 14.49 -14.62
N ILE A 245 -6.16 15.56 -14.69
CA ILE A 245 -7.28 15.88 -13.80
C ILE A 245 -8.58 15.81 -14.60
N TYR A 246 -9.58 15.09 -14.06
CA TYR A 246 -10.92 14.97 -14.62
C TYR A 246 -11.95 15.60 -13.68
N PRO A 247 -13.05 16.17 -14.20
CA PRO A 247 -13.49 16.13 -15.61
C PRO A 247 -12.89 17.24 -16.51
N SER A 248 -12.04 18.10 -15.98
CA SER A 248 -11.51 19.25 -16.73
C SER A 248 -10.51 18.91 -17.86
N ASP A 249 -10.04 17.66 -17.92
CA ASP A 249 -9.00 17.16 -18.84
C ASP A 249 -7.68 17.96 -18.81
N ILE A 250 -7.47 18.76 -17.75
CA ILE A 250 -6.24 19.51 -17.55
C ILE A 250 -5.12 18.52 -17.28
N SER A 251 -3.98 18.69 -17.96
CA SER A 251 -2.84 17.79 -17.80
C SER A 251 -1.51 18.53 -17.67
N PHE A 252 -0.62 17.96 -16.86
CA PHE A 252 0.73 18.47 -16.60
C PHE A 252 1.76 17.37 -16.88
N PRO A 253 2.98 17.72 -17.32
CA PRO A 253 4.08 16.76 -17.35
C PRO A 253 4.33 16.18 -15.95
N VAL A 254 4.47 14.85 -15.83
CA VAL A 254 4.74 14.20 -14.53
C VAL A 254 6.04 14.71 -13.90
N LYS A 255 7.02 15.10 -14.73
CA LYS A 255 8.28 15.70 -14.28
C LYS A 255 8.11 16.95 -13.40
N ASP A 256 6.99 17.66 -13.53
CA ASP A 256 6.71 18.86 -12.72
C ASP A 256 6.45 18.50 -11.24
N LEU A 257 6.12 17.23 -10.96
CA LEU A 257 5.89 16.69 -9.62
C LEU A 257 7.17 16.14 -8.96
N ASN A 258 8.31 16.08 -9.69
CA ASN A 258 9.56 15.45 -9.20
C ASN A 258 10.04 16.02 -7.85
N ASN A 259 9.82 17.32 -7.61
CA ASN A 259 10.25 17.99 -6.39
C ASN A 259 9.43 17.59 -5.16
N ILE A 260 8.22 17.08 -5.35
CA ILE A 260 7.31 16.66 -4.27
C ILE A 260 7.24 15.14 -4.11
N VAL A 261 8.09 14.39 -4.82
CA VAL A 261 8.27 12.95 -4.62
C VAL A 261 8.90 12.70 -3.24
N PRO A 262 8.24 11.92 -2.36
CA PRO A 262 8.74 11.55 -1.05
C PRO A 262 10.08 10.81 -1.15
N SER A 263 10.97 11.09 -0.20
CA SER A 263 12.30 10.48 -0.15
C SER A 263 12.26 8.95 -0.09
N GLY A 264 11.28 8.36 0.60
CA GLY A 264 11.08 6.91 0.61
C GLY A 264 10.66 6.29 -0.72
N CYS A 265 10.12 7.07 -1.67
CA CYS A 265 9.86 6.60 -3.04
C CYS A 265 11.16 6.54 -3.85
N LYS A 266 12.09 7.48 -3.62
CA LYS A 266 13.38 7.61 -4.35
C LYS A 266 14.34 6.43 -4.16
N VAL A 267 14.07 5.56 -3.19
CA VAL A 267 14.80 4.31 -2.93
C VAL A 267 13.95 3.06 -3.21
N CYS A 268 12.71 3.21 -3.66
CA CYS A 268 11.81 2.11 -3.96
C CYS A 268 12.08 1.61 -5.38
N GLN A 269 12.33 0.31 -5.56
CA GLN A 269 12.48 -0.28 -6.89
C GLN A 269 11.34 -1.24 -7.26
N ASP A 270 10.44 -1.53 -6.31
CA ASP A 270 9.33 -2.46 -6.53
C ASP A 270 8.20 -1.71 -7.23
N PHE A 271 7.97 -2.02 -8.49
CA PHE A 271 6.87 -1.46 -9.28
C PHE A 271 5.60 -2.31 -9.15
N THR A 272 5.74 -3.64 -9.22
CA THR A 272 4.61 -4.56 -9.38
C THR A 272 4.11 -5.16 -8.07
N SER A 273 4.59 -4.71 -6.91
CA SER A 273 4.25 -5.29 -5.60
C SER A 273 4.58 -6.77 -5.54
N VAL A 274 5.85 -7.15 -5.74
CA VAL A 274 6.24 -8.56 -5.98
C VAL A 274 5.95 -9.53 -4.84
N GLN A 275 5.65 -9.02 -3.65
CA GLN A 275 5.30 -9.83 -2.47
C GLN A 275 3.78 -9.93 -2.21
N SER A 276 2.93 -9.41 -3.09
CA SER A 276 1.47 -9.49 -2.95
C SER A 276 0.96 -10.92 -3.15
N ASP A 277 -0.30 -11.18 -2.82
CA ASP A 277 -0.99 -12.40 -3.26
C ASP A 277 -1.53 -12.23 -4.69
N VAL A 278 -1.95 -11.01 -5.02
CA VAL A 278 -2.31 -10.54 -6.36
C VAL A 278 -1.79 -9.13 -6.54
N SER A 279 -1.17 -8.85 -7.68
CA SER A 279 -0.82 -7.49 -8.07
C SER A 279 -1.76 -6.95 -9.14
N VAL A 280 -2.14 -5.68 -9.04
CA VAL A 280 -3.07 -5.04 -9.97
C VAL A 280 -2.55 -3.68 -10.41
N GLY A 281 -2.60 -3.37 -11.71
CA GLY A 281 -2.33 -2.03 -12.22
C GLY A 281 -2.81 -1.82 -13.64
N SER A 282 -2.65 -0.61 -14.17
CA SER A 282 -3.13 -0.25 -15.51
C SER A 282 -2.23 -0.76 -16.65
N VAL A 283 -0.92 -0.75 -16.43
CA VAL A 283 0.09 -0.99 -17.47
C VAL A 283 0.10 -2.46 -17.91
N GLY A 284 0.23 -2.70 -19.22
CA GLY A 284 0.26 -4.03 -19.83
C GLY A 284 -1.11 -4.52 -20.28
N SER A 285 -2.18 -3.76 -20.04
CA SER A 285 -3.54 -4.08 -20.47
C SER A 285 -4.13 -2.97 -21.37
N PRO A 286 -5.15 -3.30 -22.18
CA PRO A 286 -5.90 -2.30 -22.94
C PRO A 286 -6.61 -1.26 -22.04
N ASP A 287 -6.99 -0.12 -22.62
CA ASP A 287 -7.79 0.88 -21.91
C ASP A 287 -9.10 0.27 -21.37
N GLY A 288 -9.40 0.56 -20.10
CA GLY A 288 -10.56 -0.02 -19.40
C GLY A 288 -10.34 -1.43 -18.86
N PHE A 289 -9.15 -2.01 -19.01
CA PHE A 289 -8.73 -3.23 -18.33
C PHE A 289 -7.66 -2.92 -17.27
N SER A 290 -7.48 -3.85 -16.33
CA SER A 290 -6.36 -3.86 -15.39
C SER A 290 -5.53 -5.11 -15.62
N THR A 291 -4.20 -4.97 -15.61
CA THR A 291 -3.29 -6.10 -15.52
C THR A 291 -3.36 -6.68 -14.11
N VAL A 292 -3.69 -7.96 -14.00
CA VAL A 292 -3.77 -8.71 -12.75
C VAL A 292 -2.73 -9.83 -12.78
N ILE A 293 -1.73 -9.76 -11.90
CA ILE A 293 -0.68 -10.78 -11.74
C ILE A 293 -0.98 -11.59 -10.48
N VAL A 294 -1.34 -12.87 -10.64
CA VAL A 294 -1.67 -13.77 -9.54
C VAL A 294 -0.40 -14.47 -9.05
N ARG A 295 -0.14 -14.40 -7.74
CA ARG A 295 1.06 -14.97 -7.11
C ARG A 295 0.72 -16.06 -6.10
N ASN A 296 -0.47 -15.99 -5.50
CA ASN A 296 -0.94 -16.96 -4.53
C ASN A 296 -1.89 -17.98 -5.21
N PRO A 297 -1.59 -19.29 -5.16
CA PRO A 297 -2.39 -20.32 -5.80
C PRO A 297 -3.81 -20.44 -5.22
N GLU A 298 -3.99 -20.14 -3.93
CA GLU A 298 -5.31 -20.13 -3.28
C GLU A 298 -6.25 -19.09 -3.90
N PHE A 299 -5.70 -18.08 -4.57
CA PHE A 299 -6.44 -16.97 -5.14
C PHE A 299 -6.66 -17.07 -6.65
N LEU A 300 -5.98 -18.00 -7.32
CA LEU A 300 -6.09 -18.18 -8.76
C LEU A 300 -7.52 -18.54 -9.18
N SER A 301 -8.15 -19.48 -8.46
CA SER A 301 -9.53 -19.87 -8.71
C SER A 301 -10.51 -18.71 -8.51
N THR A 302 -10.30 -17.88 -7.47
CA THR A 302 -11.09 -16.67 -7.23
C THR A 302 -10.97 -15.69 -8.38
N VAL A 303 -9.75 -15.38 -8.85
CA VAL A 303 -9.53 -14.45 -9.98
C VAL A 303 -10.14 -14.98 -11.28
N LYS A 304 -10.02 -16.27 -11.57
CA LYS A 304 -10.57 -16.86 -12.80
C LYS A 304 -12.10 -16.95 -12.81
N SER A 305 -12.75 -16.83 -11.65
CA SER A 305 -14.20 -16.92 -11.52
C SER A 305 -14.85 -15.58 -11.18
N LEU A 306 -14.13 -14.47 -11.36
CA LEU A 306 -14.69 -13.12 -11.23
C LEU A 306 -15.75 -12.88 -12.31
N ASN A 307 -16.71 -12.01 -12.02
CA ASN A 307 -17.66 -11.53 -13.02
C ASN A 307 -17.00 -10.43 -13.87
N ALA A 308 -16.09 -10.86 -14.74
CA ALA A 308 -15.22 -10.00 -15.51
C ALA A 308 -15.09 -10.47 -16.97
N GLU A 309 -14.66 -9.55 -17.82
CA GLU A 309 -14.03 -9.84 -19.10
C GLU A 309 -12.53 -10.06 -18.86
N PHE A 310 -11.97 -11.05 -19.57
CA PHE A 310 -10.55 -11.40 -19.49
C PHE A 310 -9.89 -11.18 -20.85
N GLY A 311 -8.61 -10.83 -20.84
CA GLY A 311 -7.80 -10.69 -22.05
C GLY A 311 -6.31 -10.92 -21.77
N ASP A 312 -5.51 -10.76 -22.83
CA ASP A 312 -4.08 -10.94 -22.77
C ASP A 312 -3.35 -9.72 -22.17
N VAL A 313 -2.19 -9.98 -21.56
CA VAL A 313 -1.32 -8.96 -20.96
C VAL A 313 -0.02 -8.88 -21.75
N ASP A 314 0.39 -7.65 -22.07
CA ASP A 314 1.74 -7.35 -22.53
C ASP A 314 2.66 -7.17 -21.32
N LEU A 315 3.29 -8.26 -20.89
CA LEU A 315 4.21 -8.27 -19.75
C LEU A 315 5.54 -7.58 -20.06
N ASP A 316 5.96 -7.49 -21.32
CA ASP A 316 7.21 -6.83 -21.71
C ASP A 316 7.12 -5.33 -21.38
N VAL A 317 5.96 -4.72 -21.59
CA VAL A 317 5.72 -3.32 -21.20
C VAL A 317 5.72 -3.14 -19.68
N VAL A 318 5.16 -4.09 -18.93
CA VAL A 318 5.18 -4.07 -17.46
C VAL A 318 6.62 -4.18 -16.95
N GLU A 319 7.40 -5.12 -17.49
CA GLU A 319 8.80 -5.33 -17.15
C GLU A 319 9.66 -4.11 -17.50
N LYS A 320 9.42 -3.49 -18.66
CA LYS A 320 10.10 -2.25 -19.06
C LYS A 320 9.88 -1.13 -18.05
N LEU A 321 8.67 -0.97 -17.50
CA LEU A 321 8.42 0.03 -16.45
C LEU A 321 9.01 -0.37 -15.09
N ALA A 322 8.99 -1.64 -14.72
CA ALA A 322 9.70 -2.13 -13.54
C ALA A 322 11.20 -1.81 -13.62
N ASN A 323 11.83 -2.06 -14.77
CA ASN A 323 13.24 -1.73 -15.03
C ASN A 323 13.49 -0.22 -15.08
N PHE A 324 12.55 0.55 -15.65
CA PHE A 324 12.62 2.01 -15.60
C PHE A 324 12.62 2.53 -14.16
N LYS A 325 11.77 1.98 -13.29
CA LYS A 325 11.74 2.34 -11.86
C LYS A 325 13.08 2.11 -11.18
N VAL A 326 13.71 0.95 -11.43
CA VAL A 326 15.06 0.64 -10.93
C VAL A 326 16.06 1.71 -11.39
N LYS A 327 16.02 2.09 -12.67
CA LYS A 327 16.93 3.07 -13.27
C LYS A 327 16.82 4.46 -12.65
N ILE A 328 15.60 4.93 -12.34
CA ILE A 328 15.39 6.26 -11.74
C ILE A 328 15.60 6.29 -10.21
N HIS A 329 15.70 5.12 -9.57
CA HIS A 329 15.88 4.98 -8.13
C HIS A 329 17.05 4.04 -7.78
N PRO A 330 18.29 4.41 -8.17
CA PRO A 330 19.46 3.60 -7.85
C PRO A 330 19.68 3.59 -6.33
N VAL A 331 19.77 2.38 -5.75
CA VAL A 331 20.18 2.21 -4.36
C VAL A 331 21.71 2.16 -4.36
N LYS A 332 22.34 3.15 -3.73
CA LYS A 332 23.79 3.21 -3.48
C LYS A 332 24.17 2.39 -2.26
#